data_AF-A0AAJ3Q1R4-F1
#
_entry.id   AF-A0AAJ3Q1R4-F1
#
_cell.length_a   1.000
_cell.length_b   1.000
_cell.length_c   1.000
_cell.angle_alpha   90.00
_cell.angle_beta   90.00
_cell.angle_gamma   90.00
#
_symmetry.space_group_name_H-M   'P 1'
#
loop_
_entity.id
_entity.type
_entity.pdbx_description
1 polymer ?
#
loop_
_entity_poly.entity_id
_entity_poly.type
_entity_poly.pdbx_seq_one_letter_code
_entity_poly.pdbx_strand_id
1 'polypeptide(L)'
;MTRPLVYVAAPLFNSGERQLNLAIRDRLQPHADVYLPQLDGALLEDKVRAGLAPQEAAEAIFEDDCDAVRRSDALLIVLNGRAIDEGAAFELGMAWALGKHCVGFKDDPRQLLATGENPMISQSLRTIFKDLGQVENWAQTLLKGTGLRDPM
;
A
#
# COMPACT_ATOMS: atom_id res chain seq x y z
N MET A 1 -4.82 22.77 6.55
CA MET A 1 -3.78 21.88 5.98
C MET A 1 -4.50 20.81 5.19
N THR A 2 -3.99 20.45 4.02
CA THR A 2 -4.49 19.30 3.26
C THR A 2 -4.20 18.02 4.04
N ARG A 3 -5.14 17.07 4.03
CA ARG A 3 -4.93 15.76 4.64
C ARG A 3 -3.93 14.97 3.78
N PRO A 4 -2.98 14.26 4.38
CA PRO A 4 -2.04 13.45 3.61
C PRO A 4 -2.76 12.28 2.97
N LEU A 5 -2.36 11.90 1.75
CA LEU A 5 -2.89 10.75 1.03
C LEU A 5 -1.98 9.54 1.21
N VAL A 6 -2.54 8.45 1.75
CA VAL A 6 -1.85 7.16 1.91
C VAL A 6 -2.36 6.17 0.87
N TYR A 7 -1.44 5.60 0.10
CA TYR A 7 -1.72 4.48 -0.79
C TYR A 7 -1.53 3.16 -0.03
N VAL A 8 -2.52 2.25 -0.09
CA VAL A 8 -2.42 0.92 0.53
C VAL A 8 -2.15 -0.13 -0.55
N ALA A 9 -0.90 -0.57 -0.64
CA ALA A 9 -0.42 -1.61 -1.54
C ALA A 9 -0.58 -2.98 -0.87
N ALA A 10 -1.51 -3.81 -1.34
CA ALA A 10 -1.83 -5.08 -0.68
C ALA A 10 -2.45 -6.09 -1.65
N PRO A 11 -2.26 -7.40 -1.41
CA PRO A 11 -2.98 -8.43 -2.15
C PRO A 11 -4.49 -8.29 -1.94
N LEU A 12 -5.27 -8.68 -2.94
CA LEU A 12 -6.74 -8.66 -2.90
C LEU A 12 -7.40 -9.94 -3.46
N PHE A 13 -6.64 -11.03 -3.54
CA PHE A 13 -7.04 -12.30 -4.15
C PHE A 13 -8.18 -12.99 -3.39
N ASN A 14 -8.19 -12.89 -2.06
CA ASN A 14 -9.20 -13.55 -1.24
C ASN A 14 -9.91 -12.61 -0.23
N SER A 15 -10.98 -13.11 0.38
CA SER A 15 -11.80 -12.32 1.30
C SER A 15 -11.04 -11.91 2.57
N GLY A 16 -10.12 -12.73 3.06
CA GLY A 16 -9.32 -12.42 4.24
C GLY A 16 -8.36 -11.26 3.99
N GLU A 17 -7.69 -11.28 2.84
CA GLU A 17 -6.84 -10.17 2.38
C GLU A 17 -7.64 -8.87 2.25
N ARG A 18 -8.78 -8.92 1.54
CA ARG A 18 -9.63 -7.74 1.36
C ARG A 18 -10.18 -7.19 2.68
N GLN A 19 -10.49 -8.06 3.64
CA GLN A 19 -10.94 -7.64 4.98
C GLN A 19 -9.81 -6.99 5.78
N LEU A 20 -8.60 -7.52 5.71
CA LEU A 20 -7.44 -6.90 6.34
C LEU A 20 -7.17 -5.51 5.76
N ASN A 21 -7.24 -5.37 4.43
CA ASN A 21 -7.03 -4.09 3.76
C ASN A 21 -8.05 -3.04 4.21
N LEU A 22 -9.32 -3.43 4.36
CA LEU A 22 -10.37 -2.57 4.92
C LEU A 22 -10.07 -2.21 6.38
N ALA A 23 -9.64 -3.16 7.20
CA ALA A 23 -9.29 -2.89 8.60
C ALA A 23 -8.12 -1.90 8.72
N ILE A 24 -7.10 -2.00 7.85
CA ILE A 24 -6.00 -1.03 7.76
C ILE A 24 -6.53 0.34 7.36
N ARG A 25 -7.31 0.43 6.28
CA ARG A 25 -7.95 1.66 5.83
C ARG A 25 -8.71 2.35 6.97
N ASP A 26 -9.51 1.60 7.71
CA ASP A 26 -10.35 2.16 8.77
C ASP A 26 -9.53 2.76 9.94
N ARG A 27 -8.28 2.32 10.15
CA ARG A 27 -7.34 2.96 11.09
C ARG A 27 -6.66 4.21 10.54
N LEU A 28 -6.51 4.29 9.22
CA LEU A 28 -5.88 5.43 8.55
C LEU A 28 -6.86 6.59 8.35
N GLN A 29 -8.09 6.28 7.93
CA GLN A 29 -9.10 7.26 7.49
C GLN A 29 -9.49 8.36 8.49
N PRO A 30 -9.42 8.18 9.82
CA PRO A 30 -9.62 9.30 10.73
C PRO A 30 -8.55 10.39 10.58
N HIS A 31 -7.36 10.03 10.08
CA HIS A 31 -6.16 10.86 10.12
C HIS A 31 -5.53 11.16 8.75
N ALA A 32 -5.86 10.40 7.72
CA ALA A 32 -5.38 10.57 6.35
C ALA A 32 -6.49 10.34 5.34
N ASP A 33 -6.31 10.80 4.12
CA ASP A 33 -7.06 10.29 2.97
C ASP A 33 -6.39 8.98 2.55
N VAL A 34 -7.19 8.02 2.07
CA VAL A 34 -6.71 6.66 1.77
C VAL A 34 -7.14 6.30 0.37
N TYR A 35 -6.17 5.91 -0.45
CA TYR A 35 -6.43 5.22 -1.72
C TYR A 35 -6.20 3.72 -1.50
N LEU A 36 -7.23 2.94 -1.74
CA LEU A 36 -7.23 1.49 -1.62
C LEU A 36 -7.66 0.88 -2.97
N PRO A 37 -6.76 0.23 -3.73
CA PRO A 37 -7.03 -0.20 -5.11
C PRO A 37 -8.30 -1.04 -5.29
N GLN A 38 -8.62 -1.91 -4.32
CA GLN A 38 -9.85 -2.72 -4.36
C GLN A 38 -11.17 -1.92 -4.22
N LEU A 39 -11.12 -0.64 -3.84
CA LEU A 39 -12.29 0.25 -3.73
C LEU A 39 -12.24 1.40 -4.73
N ASP A 40 -11.06 2.00 -4.89
CA ASP A 40 -10.87 3.24 -5.63
C ASP A 40 -10.31 2.98 -7.05
N GLY A 41 -9.67 1.83 -7.25
CA GLY A 41 -9.16 1.37 -8.53
C GLY A 41 -10.20 0.57 -9.31
N ALA A 42 -9.85 0.24 -10.55
CA ALA A 42 -10.68 -0.57 -11.43
C ALA A 42 -10.12 -2.00 -11.54
N LEU A 43 -10.98 -3.01 -11.45
CA LEU A 43 -10.58 -4.40 -11.65
C LEU A 43 -10.55 -4.74 -13.15
N LEU A 44 -9.57 -5.57 -13.55
CA LEU A 44 -9.41 -5.99 -14.95
C LEU A 44 -10.68 -6.62 -15.49
N GLU A 45 -11.30 -7.51 -14.72
CA GLU A 45 -12.54 -8.18 -15.09
C GLU A 45 -13.69 -7.20 -15.32
N ASP A 46 -13.74 -6.11 -14.56
CA ASP A 46 -14.80 -5.10 -14.67
C ASP A 46 -14.61 -4.25 -15.93
N LYS A 47 -13.37 -3.83 -16.23
CA LYS A 47 -13.06 -3.08 -17.47
C LYS A 47 -13.30 -3.95 -18.71
N VAL A 48 -12.92 -5.23 -18.68
CA VAL A 48 -13.20 -6.17 -19.78
C VAL A 48 -14.70 -6.41 -19.95
N ARG A 49 -15.45 -6.56 -18.85
CA ARG A 49 -16.91 -6.69 -18.89
C ARG A 49 -17.60 -5.42 -19.43
N ALA A 50 -16.99 -4.26 -19.21
CA ALA A 50 -17.43 -2.99 -19.79
C ALA A 50 -17.07 -2.81 -21.28
N GLY A 51 -16.40 -3.79 -21.91
CA GLY A 51 -16.16 -3.85 -23.34
C GLY A 51 -14.77 -3.42 -23.80
N LEU A 52 -13.83 -3.15 -22.87
CA LEU A 52 -12.43 -2.90 -23.24
C LEU A 52 -11.73 -4.21 -23.64
N ALA A 53 -10.81 -4.13 -24.61
CA ALA A 53 -9.94 -5.25 -24.86
C ALA A 53 -9.06 -5.52 -23.62
N PRO A 54 -8.70 -6.79 -23.32
CA PRO A 54 -7.90 -7.11 -22.13
C PRO A 54 -6.60 -6.32 -22.01
N GLN A 55 -5.95 -6.04 -23.14
CA GLN A 55 -4.71 -5.25 -23.19
C GLN A 55 -4.96 -3.78 -22.81
N GLU A 56 -5.98 -3.15 -23.39
CA GLU A 56 -6.36 -1.76 -23.08
C GLU A 56 -6.80 -1.62 -21.62
N ALA A 57 -7.51 -2.62 -21.10
CA ALA A 57 -7.91 -2.67 -19.69
C ALA A 57 -6.68 -2.76 -18.77
N ALA A 58 -5.69 -3.57 -19.11
CA ALA A 58 -4.44 -3.69 -18.36
C ALA A 58 -3.61 -2.40 -18.38
N GLU A 59 -3.48 -1.76 -19.55
CA GLU A 59 -2.79 -0.46 -19.70
C GLU A 59 -3.46 0.61 -18.86
N ALA A 60 -4.79 0.71 -18.91
CA ALA A 60 -5.53 1.68 -18.11
C ALA A 60 -5.35 1.45 -16.60
N ILE A 61 -5.40 0.20 -16.12
CA ILE A 61 -5.19 -0.12 -14.70
C ILE A 61 -3.77 0.26 -14.27
N PHE A 62 -2.78 -0.11 -15.08
CA PHE A 62 -1.39 0.22 -14.81
C PHE A 62 -1.17 1.74 -14.69
N GLU A 63 -1.75 2.52 -15.60
CA GLU A 63 -1.68 3.99 -15.54
C GLU A 63 -2.41 4.56 -14.32
N ASP A 64 -3.63 4.07 -14.04
CA ASP A 64 -4.46 4.49 -12.91
C ASP A 64 -3.72 4.28 -11.57
N ASP A 65 -3.12 3.10 -11.36
CA ASP A 65 -2.37 2.75 -10.14
C ASP A 65 -1.05 3.52 -10.05
N CYS A 66 -0.33 3.67 -11.16
CA CYS A 66 0.87 4.51 -11.22
C CYS A 66 0.58 5.95 -10.80
N ASP A 67 -0.50 6.53 -11.31
CA ASP A 67 -0.90 7.89 -10.99
C ASP A 67 -1.39 8.03 -9.55
N ALA A 68 -2.08 7.03 -9.01
CA ALA A 68 -2.48 7.00 -7.60
C ALA A 68 -1.26 7.03 -6.66
N VAL A 69 -0.23 6.23 -6.94
CA VAL A 69 1.03 6.26 -6.17
C VAL A 69 1.79 7.59 -6.36
N ARG A 70 1.78 8.18 -7.57
CA ARG A 70 2.41 9.50 -7.79
C ARG A 70 1.75 10.60 -6.95
N ARG A 71 0.41 10.56 -6.82
CA ARG A 71 -0.37 11.54 -6.03
C ARG A 71 -0.26 11.33 -4.53
N SER A 72 0.09 10.14 -4.04
CA SER A 72 0.17 9.86 -2.61
C SER A 72 1.37 10.54 -1.95
N ASP A 73 1.25 10.82 -0.66
CA ASP A 73 2.34 11.33 0.19
C ASP A 73 3.11 10.17 0.84
N ALA A 74 2.42 9.05 1.07
CA ALA A 74 2.95 7.85 1.70
C ALA A 74 2.39 6.57 1.06
N LEU A 75 3.11 5.47 1.22
CA LEU A 75 2.69 4.14 0.85
C LEU A 75 2.79 3.20 2.06
N LEU A 76 1.72 2.44 2.31
CA LEU A 76 1.71 1.32 3.23
C LEU A 76 1.60 0.02 2.44
N ILE A 77 2.60 -0.85 2.56
CA ILE A 77 2.57 -2.19 1.95
C ILE A 77 2.16 -3.27 2.95
N VAL A 78 1.28 -4.19 2.56
CA VAL A 78 0.98 -5.41 3.32
C VAL A 78 1.93 -6.53 2.92
N LEU A 79 2.73 -7.01 3.87
CA LEU A 79 3.78 -8.03 3.65
C LEU A 79 3.31 -9.45 4.02
N ASN A 80 2.02 -9.62 4.32
CA ASN A 80 1.46 -10.92 4.66
C ASN A 80 1.42 -11.82 3.43
N GLY A 81 1.68 -13.11 3.64
CA GLY A 81 1.72 -14.11 2.58
C GLY A 81 3.02 -14.90 2.61
N ARG A 82 3.02 -16.04 1.89
CA ARG A 82 4.25 -16.82 1.68
C ARG A 82 5.24 -16.03 0.83
N ALA A 83 4.76 -15.34 -0.18
CA ALA A 83 5.50 -14.37 -0.98
C ALA A 83 4.76 -13.04 -0.89
N ILE A 84 5.51 -11.94 -1.01
CA ILE A 84 4.92 -10.60 -1.13
C ILE A 84 4.28 -10.53 -2.52
N ASP A 85 3.08 -9.96 -2.59
CA ASP A 85 2.38 -9.67 -3.83
C ASP A 85 3.29 -8.86 -4.78
N GLU A 86 3.45 -9.35 -6.01
CA GLU A 86 4.36 -8.75 -6.98
C GLU A 86 3.92 -7.35 -7.43
N GLY A 87 2.61 -7.08 -7.49
CA GLY A 87 2.06 -5.76 -7.78
C GLY A 87 2.36 -4.78 -6.65
N ALA A 88 2.10 -5.18 -5.41
CA ALA A 88 2.41 -4.39 -4.22
C ALA A 88 3.93 -4.11 -4.09
N ALA A 89 4.76 -5.09 -4.44
CA ALA A 89 6.21 -4.91 -4.47
C ALA A 89 6.66 -3.92 -5.56
N PHE A 90 6.04 -3.93 -6.74
CA PHE A 90 6.29 -2.95 -7.80
C PHE A 90 5.91 -1.54 -7.34
N GLU A 91 4.72 -1.39 -6.77
CA GLU A 91 4.22 -0.11 -6.24
C GLU A 91 5.13 0.45 -5.15
N LEU A 92 5.61 -0.39 -4.22
CA LEU A 92 6.59 -0.01 -3.21
C LEU A 92 7.90 0.48 -3.85
N GLY A 93 8.43 -0.24 -4.84
CA GLY A 93 9.65 0.15 -5.54
C GLY A 93 9.50 1.51 -6.22
N MET A 94 8.36 1.75 -6.87
CA MET A 94 8.05 3.03 -7.49
C MET A 94 7.90 4.15 -6.45
N ALA A 95 7.16 3.92 -5.37
CA ALA A 95 6.98 4.88 -4.29
C ALA A 95 8.33 5.26 -3.65
N TRP A 96 9.20 4.28 -3.41
CA TRP A 96 10.55 4.52 -2.91
C TRP A 96 11.37 5.37 -3.88
N ALA A 97 11.35 5.06 -5.18
CA ALA A 97 12.06 5.82 -6.21
C ALA A 97 11.55 7.27 -6.34
N LEU A 98 10.27 7.51 -6.04
CA LEU A 98 9.64 8.83 -6.00
C LEU A 98 9.86 9.59 -4.67
N GLY A 99 10.60 9.01 -3.72
CA GLY A 99 10.87 9.62 -2.42
C GLY A 99 9.66 9.66 -1.48
N LYS A 100 8.67 8.79 -1.68
CA LYS A 100 7.49 8.70 -0.81
C LYS A 100 7.85 8.15 0.57
N HIS A 101 7.03 8.45 1.57
CA HIS A 101 7.18 7.85 2.89
C HIS A 101 6.61 6.42 2.89
N CYS A 102 7.48 5.42 2.85
CA CYS A 102 7.10 4.01 2.75
C CYS A 102 7.15 3.29 4.10
N VAL A 103 6.06 2.61 4.47
CA VAL A 103 5.91 1.80 5.69
C VAL A 103 5.27 0.44 5.37
N GLY A 104 5.48 -0.55 6.22
CA GLY A 104 4.94 -1.91 6.03
C GLY A 104 3.97 -2.31 7.12
N PHE A 105 3.07 -3.24 6.83
CA PHE A 105 2.27 -3.97 7.80
C PHE A 105 2.54 -5.47 7.67
N LYS A 106 2.78 -6.14 8.80
CA LYS A 106 2.97 -7.58 8.85
C LYS A 106 2.65 -8.13 10.24
N ASP A 107 1.50 -8.78 10.39
CA ASP A 107 1.11 -9.50 11.61
C ASP A 107 1.40 -11.01 11.53
N ASP A 108 1.76 -11.53 10.35
CA ASP A 108 2.27 -12.89 10.19
C ASP A 108 3.75 -12.97 10.61
N PRO A 109 4.09 -13.76 11.65
CA PRO A 109 5.48 -13.87 12.11
C PRO A 109 6.36 -14.70 11.19
N ARG A 110 5.79 -15.47 10.23
CA ARG A 110 6.55 -16.35 9.36
C ARG A 110 7.41 -15.55 8.38
N GLN A 111 8.63 -16.01 8.11
CA GLN A 111 9.58 -15.35 7.21
C GLN A 111 10.20 -16.35 6.24
N LEU A 112 10.53 -15.89 5.03
CA LEU A 112 11.22 -16.69 4.01
C LEU A 112 12.73 -16.77 4.26
N LEU A 113 13.36 -15.64 4.64
CA LEU A 113 14.78 -15.62 4.98
C LEU A 113 14.96 -15.76 6.49
N ALA A 114 16.01 -16.46 6.90
CA ALA A 114 16.38 -16.57 8.31
C ALA A 114 16.72 -15.20 8.93
N THR A 115 17.07 -14.21 8.10
CA THR A 115 17.47 -12.86 8.50
C THR A 115 16.36 -11.82 8.42
N GLY A 116 15.14 -12.19 7.99
CA GLY A 116 14.02 -11.27 7.86
C GLY A 116 13.39 -11.19 6.48
N GLU A 117 12.94 -10.00 6.09
CA GLU A 117 12.42 -9.75 4.74
C GLU A 117 13.55 -9.59 3.72
N ASN A 118 13.21 -9.74 2.44
CA ASN A 118 14.13 -9.43 1.34
C ASN A 118 14.72 -8.00 1.52
N PRO A 119 16.05 -7.80 1.36
CA PRO A 119 16.69 -6.49 1.52
C PRO A 119 16.05 -5.38 0.66
N MET A 120 15.61 -5.68 -0.55
CA MET A 120 14.94 -4.70 -1.43
C MET A 120 13.63 -4.19 -0.83
N ILE A 121 12.97 -5.01 -0.01
CA ILE A 121 11.73 -4.65 0.68
C ILE A 121 12.08 -3.95 1.99
N SER A 122 12.90 -4.56 2.85
CA SER A 122 13.19 -4.00 4.18
C SER A 122 13.91 -2.65 4.11
N GLN A 123 14.81 -2.45 3.15
CA GLN A 123 15.50 -1.17 2.95
C GLN A 123 14.62 -0.10 2.29
N SER A 124 13.51 -0.50 1.67
CA SER A 124 12.53 0.45 1.11
C SER A 124 11.54 0.96 2.15
N LEU A 125 11.56 0.44 3.38
CA LEU A 125 10.58 0.73 4.43
C LEU A 125 11.23 1.40 5.63
N ARG A 126 10.58 2.44 6.16
CA ARG A 126 11.02 3.11 7.38
C ARG A 126 10.65 2.34 8.64
N THR A 127 9.52 1.67 8.63
CA THR A 127 8.98 0.90 9.76
C THR A 127 8.07 -0.20 9.24
N ILE A 128 8.01 -1.33 9.96
CA ILE A 128 7.06 -2.41 9.71
C ILE A 128 6.19 -2.57 10.96
N PHE A 129 4.91 -2.26 10.84
CA PHE A 129 3.91 -2.40 11.90
C PHE A 129 3.50 -3.86 12.07
N LYS A 130 3.26 -4.28 13.32
CA LYS A 130 2.91 -5.65 13.71
C LYS A 130 1.45 -5.83 14.09
N ASP A 131 0.73 -4.72 14.26
CA ASP A 131 -0.68 -4.71 14.61
C ASP A 131 -1.35 -3.41 14.13
N LEU A 132 -2.68 -3.41 14.11
CA LEU A 132 -3.48 -2.27 13.66
C LEU A 132 -3.37 -1.05 14.58
N GLY A 133 -3.03 -1.23 15.86
CA GLY A 133 -2.82 -0.12 16.79
C GLY A 133 -1.57 0.68 16.45
N GLN A 134 -0.50 0.02 15.99
CA GLN A 134 0.69 0.70 15.48
C GLN A 134 0.43 1.50 14.21
N VAL A 135 -0.41 0.97 13.30
CA VAL A 135 -0.87 1.70 12.11
C VAL A 135 -1.63 2.97 12.52
N GLU A 136 -2.56 2.84 13.47
CA GLU A 136 -3.36 3.96 13.99
C GLU A 136 -2.49 5.03 14.65
N ASN A 137 -1.51 4.62 15.46
CA ASN A 137 -0.55 5.52 16.09
C ASN A 137 0.27 6.30 15.06
N TRP A 138 0.75 5.64 14.01
CA TRP A 138 1.45 6.31 12.91
C TRP A 138 0.54 7.30 12.19
N ALA A 139 -0.70 6.91 11.88
CA ALA A 139 -1.67 7.76 11.21
C ALA A 139 -1.93 9.07 11.98
N GLN A 140 -2.02 9.01 13.31
CA GLN A 140 -2.15 10.21 14.16
C GLN A 140 -0.96 11.19 14.03
N THR A 141 0.24 10.70 13.69
CA THR A 141 1.42 11.55 13.47
C THR A 141 1.39 12.26 12.11
N LEU A 142 0.69 11.70 11.11
CA LEU A 142 0.54 12.29 9.79
C LEU A 142 -0.25 13.61 9.87
N LEU A 143 -1.35 13.63 10.63
CA LEU A 143 -2.13 14.86 10.89
C LEU A 143 -1.30 15.96 11.56
N LYS A 144 -0.36 15.57 12.42
CA LYS A 144 0.52 16.51 13.16
C LYS A 144 1.67 17.01 12.27
N GLY A 145 1.77 16.53 11.03
CA GLY A 145 2.81 16.88 10.07
C GLY A 145 4.20 16.36 10.43
N THR A 146 4.32 15.51 11.45
CA THR A 146 5.60 14.92 11.90
C THR A 146 5.86 13.57 11.24
N GLY A 147 4.81 12.85 10.84
CA GLY A 147 4.92 11.48 10.31
C GLY A 147 5.56 11.35 8.92
N LEU A 148 5.80 12.46 8.20
CA LEU A 148 6.42 12.46 6.86
C LEU A 148 7.84 13.07 6.84
N ARG A 149 8.32 13.62 7.97
CA ARG A 149 9.56 14.40 8.03
C ARG A 149 10.73 13.56 8.55
N ASP A 150 11.26 12.70 7.70
CA ASP A 150 12.59 12.12 7.92
C ASP A 150 13.39 12.22 6.62
N PRO A 151 14.55 12.89 6.61
CA PRO A 151 15.41 12.91 5.43
C PRO A 151 15.90 11.48 5.13
N MET A 152 15.94 11.13 3.85
CA MET A 152 16.78 10.02 3.36
C MET A 152 18.26 10.34 3.60
#